data_AF-A0A0J8DF55-F1
#
_entry.id   AF-A0A0J8DF55-F1
#
_cell.length_a   1.000
_cell.length_b   1.000
_cell.length_c   1.000
_cell.angle_alpha   90.00
_cell.angle_beta   90.00
_cell.angle_gamma   90.00
#
_symmetry.space_group_name_H-M   'P 1'
#
loop_
_entity.id
_entity.type
_entity.pdbx_description
1 polymer ?
#
loop_
_entity_poly.entity_id
_entity_poly.type
_entity_poly.pdbx_seq_one_letter_code
_entity_poly.pdbx_strand_id
1 'polypeptide(L)'
;MYLICSMGPKINTIADIERLVNAGMTTSRFNFSHSQYSKIEKLIKDIKRNYPSVQIMQDLQGNKLRVSKRFVGEVLIKKGEKVLFCLDDMYINRFKVSKYPLIPINYEGDFLDLLGAREIFMKDATMHFRIIKKDSRFIMAEAVKGGVIREEKGINLPGIDRKRLRISEKDKKDIEWGVKKGVDIICASYVSGKKDIEDVRRCIESYSNIEGFKYPKVWSKIECQEGMDNIDEILKISDGIMLGRGDLKAEVPYYMIPIIQEGLLKKMKNSDKPFVIATYVLESSKKEKMPTIGELNDIYNSIKLGVNGFMLAGEVGTSNNPSFGVEILKDLIEKYTK
;
A
#
# COMPACT_ATOMS: atom_id res chain seq x y z
N MET A 1 -7.65 -19.70 5.46
CA MET A 1 -7.71 -18.24 5.21
C MET A 1 -6.31 -17.74 4.89
N TYR A 2 -6.19 -16.63 4.16
CA TYR A 2 -4.92 -15.94 3.95
C TYR A 2 -4.43 -15.30 5.26
N LEU A 3 -3.22 -15.66 5.68
CA LEU A 3 -2.44 -14.93 6.67
C LEU A 3 -1.20 -14.40 5.94
N ILE A 4 -1.25 -13.13 5.56
CA ILE A 4 -0.23 -12.45 4.76
C ILE A 4 0.70 -11.68 5.69
N CYS A 5 1.99 -12.01 5.66
CA CYS A 5 3.00 -11.38 6.50
C CYS A 5 3.92 -10.50 5.67
N SER A 6 4.05 -9.23 6.06
CA SER A 6 4.97 -8.31 5.39
C SER A 6 6.41 -8.54 5.83
N MET A 7 7.26 -8.94 4.88
CA MET A 7 8.69 -9.09 5.05
C MET A 7 9.32 -7.70 5.20
N GLY A 8 9.78 -7.39 6.40
CA GLY A 8 10.40 -6.10 6.74
C GLY A 8 11.84 -6.24 7.22
N PRO A 9 12.47 -5.14 7.67
CA PRO A 9 13.89 -5.12 8.03
C PRO A 9 14.30 -6.11 9.12
N LYS A 10 13.37 -6.52 9.97
CA LYS A 10 13.58 -7.48 11.06
C LYS A 10 13.54 -8.94 10.62
N ILE A 11 13.23 -9.22 9.35
CA ILE A 11 13.10 -10.57 8.79
C ILE A 11 14.13 -10.69 7.68
N ASN A 12 15.23 -11.38 7.95
CA ASN A 12 16.34 -11.45 6.98
C ASN A 12 17.05 -12.82 6.94
N THR A 13 16.62 -13.77 7.76
CA THR A 13 17.13 -15.14 7.77
C THR A 13 16.05 -16.18 7.46
N ILE A 14 16.48 -17.38 7.07
CA ILE A 14 15.60 -18.55 6.95
C ILE A 14 14.92 -18.89 8.29
N ALA A 15 15.62 -18.72 9.42
CA ALA A 15 15.06 -18.98 10.74
C ALA A 15 13.90 -18.02 11.08
N ASP A 16 13.98 -16.76 10.65
CA ASP A 16 12.88 -15.81 10.80
C ASP A 16 11.66 -16.26 9.97
N ILE A 17 11.89 -16.70 8.73
CA ILE A 17 10.85 -17.23 7.86
C ILE A 17 10.21 -18.47 8.49
N GLU A 18 11.01 -19.41 9.00
CA GLU A 18 10.55 -20.63 9.65
C GLU A 18 9.62 -20.33 10.83
N ARG A 19 10.00 -19.38 11.69
CA ARG A 19 9.14 -18.92 12.80
C ARG A 19 7.79 -18.43 12.31
N LEU A 20 7.77 -17.63 11.23
CA LEU A 20 6.52 -17.11 10.66
C LEU A 20 5.67 -18.21 10.02
N VAL A 21 6.28 -19.17 9.33
CA VAL A 21 5.57 -20.31 8.75
C VAL A 21 4.94 -21.17 9.85
N ASN A 22 5.70 -21.50 10.89
CA ASN A 22 5.21 -22.28 12.03
C ASN A 22 4.07 -21.56 12.78
N ALA A 23 4.14 -20.23 12.86
CA ALA A 23 3.09 -19.40 13.40
C ALA A 23 1.81 -19.33 12.52
N GLY A 24 1.87 -19.76 11.26
CA GLY A 24 0.71 -19.86 10.36
C GLY A 24 0.76 -18.95 9.13
N MET A 25 1.91 -18.35 8.79
CA MET A 25 2.05 -17.56 7.57
C MET A 25 1.75 -18.40 6.33
N THR A 26 0.84 -17.90 5.49
CA THR A 26 0.46 -18.53 4.20
C THR A 26 1.02 -17.78 2.99
N THR A 27 1.38 -16.51 3.16
CA THR A 27 1.86 -15.65 2.08
C THR A 27 2.90 -14.67 2.63
N SER A 28 4.07 -14.65 2.02
CA SER A 28 5.09 -13.63 2.27
C SER A 28 4.88 -12.44 1.34
N ARG A 29 4.65 -11.25 1.90
CA ARG A 29 4.52 -9.99 1.16
C ARG A 29 5.82 -9.21 1.18
N PHE A 30 6.30 -8.81 0.01
CA PHE A 30 7.43 -7.89 -0.14
C PHE A 30 6.93 -6.53 -0.63
N ASN A 31 7.27 -5.46 0.09
CA ASN A 31 6.85 -4.10 -0.25
C ASN A 31 7.87 -3.41 -1.17
N PHE A 32 7.59 -3.34 -2.47
CA PHE A 32 8.53 -2.83 -3.46
C PHE A 32 8.70 -1.30 -3.43
N SER A 33 7.93 -0.58 -2.61
CA SER A 33 8.19 0.83 -2.33
C SER A 33 9.51 1.08 -1.59
N HIS A 34 10.05 0.08 -0.88
CA HIS A 34 11.24 0.23 -0.03
C HIS A 34 12.27 -0.88 -0.22
N SER A 35 11.97 -1.88 -1.04
CA SER A 35 12.78 -3.08 -1.10
C SER A 35 13.95 -2.98 -2.06
N GLN A 36 15.04 -3.68 -1.73
CA GLN A 36 16.21 -3.85 -2.59
C GLN A 36 16.19 -5.26 -3.18
N TYR A 37 16.25 -5.36 -4.52
CA TYR A 37 16.11 -6.63 -5.24
C TYR A 37 17.05 -7.73 -4.74
N SER A 38 18.32 -7.41 -4.48
CA SER A 38 19.31 -8.39 -4.01
C SER A 38 18.93 -9.01 -2.65
N LYS A 39 18.36 -8.23 -1.73
CA LYS A 39 17.92 -8.70 -0.42
C LYS A 39 16.67 -9.58 -0.54
N ILE A 40 15.68 -9.14 -1.32
CA ILE A 40 14.45 -9.92 -1.53
C ILE A 40 14.76 -11.24 -2.22
N GLU A 41 15.67 -11.25 -3.21
CA GLU A 41 15.97 -12.44 -4.00
C GLU A 41 16.42 -13.62 -3.14
N LYS A 42 17.27 -13.36 -2.14
CA LYS A 42 17.72 -14.39 -1.21
C LYS A 42 16.54 -15.01 -0.46
N LEU A 43 15.67 -14.16 0.13
CA LEU A 43 14.52 -14.61 0.89
C LEU A 43 13.51 -15.38 0.02
N ILE A 44 13.26 -14.91 -1.22
CA ILE A 44 12.40 -15.61 -2.17
C ILE A 44 12.94 -17.01 -2.49
N LYS A 45 14.25 -17.15 -2.74
CA LYS A 45 14.87 -18.45 -3.00
C LYS A 45 14.74 -19.38 -1.79
N ASP A 46 14.99 -18.84 -0.61
CA ASP A 46 14.87 -19.55 0.66
C ASP A 46 13.42 -20.03 0.90
N ILE A 47 12.42 -19.19 0.68
CA ILE A 47 11.00 -19.55 0.81
C ILE A 47 10.62 -20.64 -0.20
N LYS A 48 10.94 -20.45 -1.49
CA LYS A 48 10.59 -21.42 -2.53
C LYS A 48 11.21 -22.80 -2.29
N ARG A 49 12.44 -22.85 -1.79
CA ARG A 49 13.15 -24.11 -1.55
C ARG A 49 12.59 -24.85 -0.33
N ASN A 50 12.37 -24.15 0.78
CA ASN A 50 12.08 -24.80 2.07
C ASN A 50 10.58 -24.81 2.41
N TYR A 51 9.79 -23.89 1.83
CA TYR A 51 8.37 -23.69 2.12
C TYR A 51 7.54 -23.46 0.85
N PRO A 52 7.51 -24.42 -0.11
CA PRO A 52 6.90 -24.24 -1.43
C PRO A 52 5.38 -23.97 -1.41
N SER A 53 4.69 -24.22 -0.29
CA SER A 53 3.28 -23.88 -0.10
C SER A 53 3.03 -22.41 0.26
N VAL A 54 4.07 -21.67 0.67
CA VAL A 54 3.96 -20.25 1.02
C VAL A 54 4.02 -19.42 -0.25
N GLN A 55 2.96 -18.67 -0.51
CA GLN A 55 2.89 -17.80 -1.69
C GLN A 55 3.76 -16.55 -1.52
N ILE A 56 4.28 -16.05 -2.62
CA ILE A 56 5.09 -14.84 -2.68
C ILE A 56 4.27 -13.74 -3.34
N MET A 57 3.96 -12.71 -2.54
CA MET A 57 3.26 -11.52 -2.97
C MET A 57 4.23 -10.35 -3.15
N GLN A 58 4.27 -9.83 -4.37
CA GLN A 58 4.89 -8.56 -4.69
C GLN A 58 3.86 -7.44 -4.54
N ASP A 59 4.06 -6.53 -3.58
CA ASP A 59 3.23 -5.32 -3.45
C ASP A 59 3.93 -4.13 -4.11
N LEU A 60 3.35 -3.68 -5.23
CA LEU A 60 3.87 -2.59 -6.06
C LEU A 60 3.74 -1.23 -5.37
N GLN A 61 4.51 -0.25 -5.84
CA GLN A 61 4.32 1.12 -5.36
C GLN A 61 3.00 1.70 -5.89
N GLY A 62 2.67 1.41 -7.15
CA GLY A 62 1.46 1.85 -7.81
C GLY A 62 1.32 3.37 -7.86
N ASN A 63 0.07 3.83 -7.95
CA ASN A 63 -0.29 5.23 -8.16
C ASN A 63 -0.18 6.12 -6.90
N LYS A 64 0.54 5.66 -5.87
CA LYS A 64 0.78 6.44 -4.65
C LYS A 64 1.74 7.59 -4.94
N LEU A 65 1.28 8.83 -4.70
CA LEU A 65 2.11 10.01 -4.86
C LEU A 65 3.18 10.07 -3.76
N ARG A 66 4.34 10.61 -4.11
CA ARG A 66 5.50 10.73 -3.20
C ARG A 66 6.22 12.04 -3.41
N VAL A 67 7.00 12.46 -2.43
CA VAL A 67 8.01 13.50 -2.63
C VAL A 67 9.04 12.98 -3.64
N SER A 68 9.34 13.78 -4.66
CA SER A 68 10.31 13.44 -5.70
C SER A 68 11.71 13.21 -5.15
N LYS A 69 12.47 12.34 -5.83
CA LYS A 69 13.91 12.12 -5.60
C LYS A 69 14.76 13.34 -5.95
N ARG A 70 14.19 14.33 -6.64
CA ARG A 70 14.85 15.61 -6.87
C ARG A 70 14.85 16.50 -5.63
N PHE A 71 14.02 16.20 -4.63
CA PHE A 71 14.01 16.96 -3.38
C PHE A 71 15.32 16.76 -2.62
N VAL A 72 16.00 17.85 -2.28
CA VAL A 72 17.34 17.79 -1.68
C VAL A 72 17.25 18.00 -0.18
N GLY A 73 17.74 17.01 0.58
CA GLY A 73 17.83 17.07 2.04
C GLY A 73 16.49 16.81 2.74
N GLU A 74 16.32 17.44 3.88
CA GLU A 74 15.08 17.40 4.65
C GLU A 74 14.68 18.79 5.15
N VAL A 75 13.38 19.01 5.29
CA VAL A 75 12.84 20.26 5.82
C VAL A 75 11.85 19.96 6.93
N LEU A 76 12.01 20.61 8.08
CA LEU A 76 11.03 20.60 9.15
C LEU A 76 10.00 21.70 8.89
N ILE A 77 8.74 21.31 8.67
CA ILE A 77 7.62 22.25 8.63
C ILE A 77 6.92 22.25 9.99
N LYS A 78 6.78 23.40 10.63
CA LYS A 78 6.07 23.57 11.90
C LYS A 78 4.61 23.94 11.67
N LYS A 79 3.77 23.74 12.70
CA LYS A 79 2.36 24.15 12.66
C LYS A 79 2.24 25.64 12.31
N GLY A 80 1.33 25.98 11.39
CA GLY A 80 1.08 27.34 10.90
C GLY A 80 2.01 27.79 9.78
N GLU A 81 3.10 27.07 9.48
CA GLU A 81 3.99 27.41 8.38
C GLU A 81 3.36 27.06 7.02
N LYS A 82 3.70 27.87 6.01
CA LYS A 82 3.24 27.70 4.64
C LYS A 82 4.28 26.96 3.81
N VAL A 83 3.79 26.10 2.92
CA VAL A 83 4.59 25.26 2.03
C VAL A 83 3.95 25.22 0.64
N LEU A 84 4.77 25.09 -0.40
CA LEU A 84 4.32 24.94 -1.78
C LEU A 84 4.58 23.51 -2.25
N PHE A 85 3.55 22.84 -2.75
CA PHE A 85 3.67 21.56 -3.45
C PHE A 85 3.62 21.81 -4.96
N CYS A 86 4.57 21.26 -5.71
CA CYS A 86 4.73 21.51 -7.16
C CYS A 86 5.28 20.27 -7.87
N LEU A 87 5.48 20.31 -9.19
CA LEU A 87 6.24 19.27 -9.92
C LEU A 87 7.75 19.61 -9.97
N ASP A 88 8.52 18.65 -10.46
CA ASP A 88 9.99 18.71 -10.56
C ASP A 88 10.50 19.93 -11.34
N ASP A 89 9.84 20.29 -12.43
CA ASP A 89 10.22 21.39 -13.32
C ASP A 89 10.23 22.74 -12.57
N MET A 90 9.19 23.01 -11.78
CA MET A 90 9.09 24.21 -10.97
C MET A 90 10.09 24.17 -9.81
N TYR A 91 10.25 23.02 -9.16
CA TYR A 91 11.20 22.86 -8.07
C TYR A 91 12.63 23.22 -8.52
N ILE A 92 13.14 22.61 -9.58
CA ILE A 92 14.50 22.83 -10.08
C ILE A 92 14.74 24.32 -10.38
N ASN A 93 13.78 24.98 -11.01
CA ASN A 93 13.92 26.37 -11.45
C ASN A 93 13.77 27.39 -10.30
N ARG A 94 13.09 27.05 -9.20
CA ARG A 94 12.67 28.03 -8.19
C ARG A 94 13.05 27.70 -6.76
N PHE A 95 13.59 26.52 -6.46
CA PHE A 95 13.82 26.10 -5.07
C PHE A 95 14.75 27.04 -4.28
N LYS A 96 15.75 27.67 -4.93
CA LYS A 96 16.69 28.59 -4.26
C LYS A 96 16.13 29.99 -3.98
N VAL A 97 15.08 30.39 -4.70
CA VAL A 97 14.55 31.78 -4.67
C VAL A 97 13.15 31.87 -4.09
N SER A 98 12.55 30.74 -3.74
CA SER A 98 11.22 30.74 -3.16
C SER A 98 11.22 31.24 -1.72
N LYS A 99 10.22 32.05 -1.41
CA LYS A 99 9.92 32.51 -0.06
C LYS A 99 9.49 31.39 0.89
N TYR A 100 8.88 30.33 0.36
CA TYR A 100 8.36 29.20 1.11
C TYR A 100 9.06 27.90 0.69
N PRO A 101 9.17 26.88 1.55
CA PRO A 101 9.66 25.57 1.16
C PRO A 101 8.88 25.01 -0.05
N LEU A 102 9.60 24.51 -1.06
CA LEU A 102 9.03 23.82 -2.22
C LEU A 102 9.20 22.32 -2.07
N ILE A 103 8.10 21.58 -2.16
CA ILE A 103 8.06 20.13 -2.09
C ILE A 103 7.65 19.61 -3.48
N PRO A 104 8.57 19.03 -4.26
CA PRO A 104 8.24 18.43 -5.54
C PRO A 104 7.52 17.10 -5.34
N ILE A 105 6.43 16.90 -6.08
CA ILE A 105 5.66 15.66 -6.13
C ILE A 105 6.19 14.84 -7.31
N ASN A 106 6.47 13.57 -7.08
CA ASN A 106 6.82 12.60 -8.12
C ASN A 106 5.59 12.23 -8.93
N TYR A 107 5.28 13.04 -9.94
CA TYR A 107 4.17 12.81 -10.84
C TYR A 107 4.56 13.22 -12.27
N GLU A 108 4.35 12.30 -13.21
CA GLU A 108 4.72 12.48 -14.63
C GLU A 108 3.59 13.08 -15.49
N GLY A 109 2.43 13.38 -14.89
CA GLY A 109 1.29 13.99 -15.59
C GLY A 109 1.21 15.50 -15.43
N ASP A 110 0.05 16.06 -15.77
CA ASP A 110 -0.20 17.50 -15.69
C ASP A 110 -0.50 17.89 -14.23
N PHE A 111 0.10 18.98 -13.74
CA PHE A 111 -0.19 19.48 -12.39
C PHE A 111 -1.69 19.81 -12.20
N LEU A 112 -2.40 20.13 -13.27
CA LEU A 112 -3.85 20.35 -13.26
C LEU A 112 -4.62 19.14 -12.69
N ASP A 113 -4.12 17.91 -12.90
CA ASP A 113 -4.76 16.69 -12.39
C ASP A 113 -4.75 16.64 -10.84
N LEU A 114 -3.88 17.44 -10.18
CA LEU A 114 -3.78 17.54 -8.73
C LEU A 114 -4.69 18.63 -8.12
N LEU A 115 -5.32 19.48 -8.93
CA LEU A 115 -6.12 20.60 -8.43
C LEU A 115 -7.45 20.19 -7.81
N GLY A 116 -7.87 18.94 -7.97
CA GLY A 116 -8.99 18.35 -7.24
C GLY A 116 -8.72 18.17 -5.74
N ALA A 117 -7.45 18.16 -5.31
CA ALA A 117 -7.06 17.90 -3.93
C ALA A 117 -7.78 18.82 -2.94
N ARG A 118 -8.40 18.26 -1.89
CA ARG A 118 -9.09 19.02 -0.84
C ARG A 118 -8.16 19.35 0.33
N GLU A 119 -7.33 18.38 0.67
CA GLU A 119 -6.31 18.48 1.72
C GLU A 119 -5.03 17.77 1.25
N ILE A 120 -3.96 17.92 2.02
CA ILE A 120 -2.70 17.20 1.79
C ILE A 120 -2.31 16.49 3.07
N PHE A 121 -2.20 15.18 2.99
CA PHE A 121 -1.69 14.36 4.09
C PHE A 121 -0.37 13.72 3.70
N MET A 122 0.49 13.48 4.69
CA MET A 122 1.74 12.76 4.48
C MET A 122 2.00 11.79 5.63
N LYS A 123 2.76 10.73 5.33
CA LYS A 123 3.17 9.71 6.31
C LYS A 123 1.97 9.17 7.10
N ASP A 124 1.06 8.48 6.42
CA ASP A 124 -0.12 7.84 7.01
C ASP A 124 -0.98 8.82 7.85
N ALA A 125 -1.24 10.01 7.28
CA ALA A 125 -1.96 11.12 7.92
C ALA A 125 -1.35 11.64 9.24
N THR A 126 -0.07 11.34 9.52
CA THR A 126 0.61 11.92 10.69
C THR A 126 0.99 13.38 10.48
N MET A 127 1.07 13.83 9.24
CA MET A 127 1.20 15.23 8.83
C MET A 127 -0.05 15.63 8.04
N HIS A 128 -0.53 16.86 8.26
CA HIS A 128 -1.74 17.39 7.65
C HIS A 128 -1.52 18.87 7.28
N PHE A 129 -1.76 19.18 6.01
CA PHE A 129 -1.71 20.52 5.46
C PHE A 129 -3.04 20.90 4.82
N ARG A 130 -3.56 22.04 5.25
CA ARG A 130 -4.79 22.64 4.72
C ARG A 130 -4.45 23.50 3.52
N ILE A 131 -5.12 23.29 2.40
CA ILE A 131 -4.87 24.06 1.18
C ILE A 131 -5.37 25.50 1.35
N ILE A 132 -4.51 26.47 1.05
CA ILE A 132 -4.82 27.92 1.09
C ILE A 132 -5.10 28.44 -0.30
N LYS A 133 -4.31 28.01 -1.28
CA LYS A 133 -4.40 28.49 -2.67
C LYS A 133 -3.96 27.38 -3.63
N LYS A 134 -4.66 27.30 -4.75
CA LYS A 134 -4.31 26.46 -5.90
C LYS A 134 -3.93 27.36 -7.07
N ASP A 135 -2.91 26.98 -7.80
CA ASP A 135 -2.40 27.61 -9.02
C ASP A 135 -2.15 26.52 -10.07
N SER A 136 -1.97 26.87 -11.34
CA SER A 136 -1.71 25.87 -12.38
C SER A 136 -0.38 25.14 -12.22
N ARG A 137 0.54 25.61 -11.37
CA ARG A 137 1.85 24.96 -11.15
C ARG A 137 2.14 24.55 -9.71
N PHE A 138 1.34 25.03 -8.74
CA PHE A 138 1.56 24.70 -7.35
C PHE A 138 0.27 24.71 -6.51
N ILE A 139 0.31 24.00 -5.39
CA ILE A 139 -0.66 24.09 -4.31
C ILE A 139 0.05 24.68 -3.10
N MET A 140 -0.42 25.83 -2.61
CA MET A 140 0.03 26.41 -1.36
C MET A 140 -0.83 25.87 -0.22
N ALA A 141 -0.19 25.33 0.80
CA ALA A 141 -0.85 24.78 1.98
C ALA A 141 -0.22 25.30 3.27
N GLU A 142 -1.00 25.27 4.35
CA GLU A 142 -0.59 25.61 5.70
C GLU A 142 -0.56 24.33 6.55
N ALA A 143 0.51 24.13 7.31
CA ALA A 143 0.61 22.98 8.19
C ALA A 143 -0.35 23.09 9.37
N VAL A 144 -1.39 22.25 9.39
CA VAL A 144 -2.22 22.02 10.59
C VAL A 144 -1.44 21.16 11.58
N LYS A 145 -0.78 20.12 11.05
CA LYS A 145 0.19 19.30 11.77
C LYS A 145 1.42 19.11 10.89
N GLY A 146 2.50 19.78 11.29
CA GLY A 146 3.77 19.75 10.59
C GLY A 146 4.57 18.46 10.82
N GLY A 147 5.80 18.45 10.31
CA GLY A 147 6.73 17.35 10.44
C GLY A 147 7.91 17.51 9.49
N VAL A 148 8.86 16.58 9.60
CA VAL A 148 9.99 16.53 8.66
C VAL A 148 9.48 16.02 7.32
N ILE A 149 9.87 16.65 6.22
CA ILE A 149 9.66 16.20 4.84
C ILE A 149 11.04 15.87 4.23
N ARG A 150 11.13 14.74 3.55
CA ARG A 150 12.31 14.28 2.77
C ARG A 150 11.81 13.53 1.54
N GLU A 151 12.70 13.26 0.59
CA GLU A 151 12.38 12.50 -0.62
C GLU A 151 11.68 11.16 -0.31
N GLU A 152 10.91 10.68 -1.29
CA GLU A 152 10.15 9.42 -1.26
C GLU A 152 9.06 9.32 -0.19
N LYS A 153 8.85 10.33 0.67
CA LYS A 153 7.72 10.32 1.61
C LYS A 153 6.40 10.31 0.86
N GLY A 154 5.49 9.42 1.28
CA GLY A 154 4.17 9.28 0.70
C GLY A 154 3.30 10.53 0.91
N ILE A 155 2.56 10.88 -0.13
CA ILE A 155 1.63 12.00 -0.18
C ILE A 155 0.24 11.45 -0.54
N ASN A 156 -0.73 11.85 0.25
CA ASN A 156 -2.15 11.61 0.05
C ASN A 156 -2.80 12.93 -0.33
N LEU A 157 -3.56 12.92 -1.43
CA LEU A 157 -4.22 14.11 -1.99
C LEU A 157 -5.69 13.77 -2.24
N PRO A 158 -6.54 13.78 -1.20
CA PRO A 158 -7.93 13.34 -1.34
C PRO A 158 -8.69 14.24 -2.32
N GLY A 159 -9.32 13.63 -3.33
CA GLY A 159 -10.15 14.32 -4.33
C GLY A 159 -9.45 14.68 -5.64
N ILE A 160 -8.21 14.22 -5.88
CA ILE A 160 -7.57 14.34 -7.21
C ILE A 160 -8.17 13.36 -8.21
N ASP A 161 -8.11 13.67 -9.51
CA ASP A 161 -8.50 12.70 -10.53
C ASP A 161 -7.35 11.75 -10.84
N ARG A 162 -7.46 10.51 -10.35
CA ARG A 162 -6.47 9.45 -10.56
C ARG A 162 -6.59 8.72 -11.89
N LYS A 163 -7.64 8.97 -12.70
CA LYS A 163 -7.89 8.22 -13.95
C LYS A 163 -6.78 8.32 -14.99
N ARG A 164 -5.95 9.37 -14.91
CA ARG A 164 -4.80 9.60 -15.78
C ARG A 164 -3.49 9.03 -15.23
N LEU A 165 -3.46 8.63 -13.97
CA LEU A 165 -2.33 7.90 -13.41
C LEU A 165 -2.20 6.55 -14.12
N ARG A 166 -0.96 6.17 -14.40
CA ARG A 166 -0.59 4.91 -15.05
C ARG A 166 0.51 4.28 -14.22
N ILE A 167 0.72 2.98 -14.42
CA ILE A 167 1.87 2.29 -13.82
C ILE A 167 3.16 3.04 -14.16
N SER A 168 3.97 3.30 -13.14
CA SER A 168 5.21 4.06 -13.29
C SER A 168 6.30 3.22 -13.98
N GLU A 169 7.34 3.87 -14.51
CA GLU A 169 8.53 3.15 -14.99
C GLU A 169 9.18 2.27 -13.91
N LYS A 170 9.05 2.69 -12.64
CA LYS A 170 9.47 1.88 -11.50
C LYS A 170 8.62 0.62 -11.38
N ASP A 171 7.29 0.74 -11.44
CA ASP A 171 6.39 -0.41 -11.37
C ASP A 171 6.63 -1.39 -12.52
N LYS A 172 6.89 -0.90 -13.74
CA LYS A 172 7.25 -1.76 -14.89
C LYS A 172 8.50 -2.60 -14.62
N LYS A 173 9.57 -1.97 -14.11
CA LYS A 173 10.81 -2.65 -13.71
C LYS A 173 10.58 -3.64 -12.55
N ASP A 174 9.75 -3.25 -11.58
CA ASP A 174 9.38 -4.13 -10.47
C ASP A 174 8.61 -5.36 -11.00
N ILE A 175 7.63 -5.18 -11.89
CA ILE A 175 6.86 -6.26 -12.52
C ILE A 175 7.78 -7.20 -13.29
N GLU A 176 8.66 -6.65 -14.14
CA GLU A 176 9.66 -7.44 -14.88
C GLU A 176 10.48 -8.31 -13.94
N TRP A 177 11.00 -7.72 -12.86
CA TRP A 177 11.78 -8.44 -11.87
C TRP A 177 10.97 -9.56 -11.21
N GLY A 178 9.74 -9.25 -10.78
CA GLY A 178 8.86 -10.22 -10.12
C GLY A 178 8.50 -11.40 -11.00
N VAL A 179 8.16 -11.13 -12.25
CA VAL A 179 7.89 -12.16 -13.27
C VAL A 179 9.11 -13.07 -13.45
N LYS A 180 10.30 -12.50 -13.63
CA LYS A 180 11.56 -13.27 -13.77
C LYS A 180 11.89 -14.11 -12.53
N LYS A 181 11.46 -13.68 -11.34
CA LYS A 181 11.63 -14.45 -10.10
C LYS A 181 10.46 -15.38 -9.80
N GLY A 182 9.41 -15.38 -10.63
CA GLY A 182 8.22 -16.21 -10.49
C GLY A 182 7.44 -15.95 -9.22
N VAL A 183 7.13 -14.69 -8.90
CA VAL A 183 6.20 -14.35 -7.81
C VAL A 183 4.81 -14.93 -8.09
N ASP A 184 4.05 -15.26 -7.05
CA ASP A 184 2.72 -15.87 -7.20
C ASP A 184 1.61 -14.82 -7.36
N ILE A 185 1.78 -13.66 -6.71
CA ILE A 185 0.80 -12.58 -6.69
C ILE A 185 1.51 -11.25 -6.90
N ILE A 186 1.00 -10.43 -7.83
CA ILE A 186 1.33 -9.02 -7.97
C ILE A 186 0.14 -8.21 -7.46
N CYS A 187 0.34 -7.47 -6.37
CA CYS A 187 -0.68 -6.62 -5.76
C CYS A 187 -0.44 -5.17 -6.19
N ALA A 188 -1.37 -4.62 -6.97
CA ALA A 188 -1.33 -3.24 -7.44
C ALA A 188 -1.84 -2.30 -6.33
N SER A 189 -1.03 -1.31 -5.95
CA SER A 189 -1.36 -0.28 -4.96
C SER A 189 -2.15 0.88 -5.57
N TYR A 190 -3.01 1.52 -4.77
CA TYR A 190 -3.78 2.70 -5.17
C TYR A 190 -4.59 2.52 -6.45
N VAL A 191 -5.24 1.36 -6.59
CA VAL A 191 -6.08 1.07 -7.75
C VAL A 191 -7.30 1.99 -7.69
N SER A 192 -7.47 2.77 -8.75
CA SER A 192 -8.53 3.77 -8.88
C SER A 192 -9.59 3.38 -9.90
N GLY A 193 -9.30 2.44 -10.79
CA GLY A 193 -10.24 1.95 -11.78
C GLY A 193 -9.69 0.77 -12.59
N LYS A 194 -10.51 0.28 -13.52
CA LYS A 194 -10.19 -0.89 -14.36
C LYS A 194 -8.86 -0.75 -15.11
N LYS A 195 -8.58 0.45 -15.62
CA LYS A 195 -7.40 0.69 -16.47
C LYS A 195 -6.08 0.43 -15.76
N ASP A 196 -5.99 0.68 -14.45
CA ASP A 196 -4.78 0.44 -13.66
C ASP A 196 -4.38 -1.04 -13.69
N ILE A 197 -5.36 -1.93 -13.61
CA ILE A 197 -5.14 -3.38 -13.62
C ILE A 197 -4.91 -3.90 -15.04
N GLU A 198 -5.56 -3.32 -16.05
CA GLU A 198 -5.25 -3.61 -17.44
C GLU A 198 -3.80 -3.25 -17.79
N ASP A 199 -3.29 -2.11 -17.29
CA ASP A 199 -1.90 -1.70 -17.47
C ASP A 199 -0.93 -2.70 -16.83
N VAL A 200 -1.18 -3.12 -15.58
CA VAL A 200 -0.37 -4.16 -14.90
C VAL A 200 -0.39 -5.47 -15.69
N ARG A 201 -1.57 -5.93 -16.12
CA ARG A 201 -1.70 -7.17 -16.91
C ARG A 201 -0.98 -7.09 -18.25
N ARG A 202 -1.13 -5.99 -18.99
CA ARG A 202 -0.39 -5.77 -20.26
C ARG A 202 1.12 -5.80 -20.04
N CYS A 203 1.60 -5.20 -18.94
CA CYS A 203 3.01 -5.23 -18.60
C CYS A 203 3.49 -6.67 -18.33
N ILE A 204 2.75 -7.45 -17.54
CA ILE A 204 3.04 -8.87 -17.29
C ILE A 204 3.06 -9.67 -18.61
N GLU A 205 2.05 -9.48 -19.46
CA GLU A 205 1.89 -10.16 -20.76
C GLU A 205 3.08 -9.92 -21.70
N SER A 206 3.69 -8.73 -21.65
CA SER A 206 4.88 -8.43 -22.46
C SER A 206 6.10 -9.32 -22.17
N TYR A 207 6.06 -10.05 -21.05
CA TYR A 207 7.10 -10.99 -20.61
C TYR A 207 6.70 -12.46 -20.74
N SER A 208 5.57 -12.78 -21.39
CA SER A 208 5.07 -14.17 -21.50
C SER A 208 5.98 -15.13 -22.27
N ASN A 209 6.89 -14.61 -23.10
CA ASN A 209 7.88 -15.39 -23.86
C ASN A 209 9.10 -15.85 -23.02
N ILE A 210 9.19 -15.48 -21.75
CA ILE A 210 10.30 -15.92 -20.88
C ILE A 210 10.16 -17.43 -20.61
N GLU A 211 11.28 -18.17 -20.70
CA GLU A 211 11.28 -19.61 -20.39
C GLU A 211 10.85 -19.85 -18.93
N GLY A 212 9.92 -20.79 -18.72
CA GLY A 212 9.38 -21.09 -17.40
C GLY A 212 8.42 -20.01 -16.86
N PHE A 213 7.95 -19.10 -17.70
CA PHE A 213 6.99 -18.06 -17.33
C PHE A 213 5.71 -18.68 -16.74
N LYS A 214 5.24 -18.08 -15.65
CA LYS A 214 3.96 -18.39 -15.01
C LYS A 214 3.23 -17.08 -14.77
N TYR A 215 1.97 -16.99 -15.17
CA TYR A 215 1.15 -15.81 -14.91
C TYR A 215 0.92 -15.66 -13.39
N PRO A 216 1.40 -14.58 -12.75
CA PRO A 216 1.02 -14.27 -11.38
C PRO A 216 -0.43 -13.83 -11.32
N LYS A 217 -1.09 -14.06 -10.19
CA LYS A 217 -2.39 -13.45 -9.90
C LYS A 217 -2.22 -11.94 -9.75
N VAL A 218 -3.15 -11.15 -10.28
CA VAL A 218 -3.15 -9.69 -10.14
C VAL A 218 -4.21 -9.27 -9.14
N TRP A 219 -3.78 -8.82 -7.98
CA TRP A 219 -4.67 -8.33 -6.92
C TRP A 219 -4.77 -6.81 -6.95
N SER A 220 -5.96 -6.29 -6.63
CA SER A 220 -6.20 -4.86 -6.52
C SER A 220 -6.26 -4.43 -5.07
N LYS A 221 -5.42 -3.47 -4.70
CA LYS A 221 -5.46 -2.87 -3.37
C LYS A 221 -6.25 -1.57 -3.39
N ILE A 222 -7.36 -1.57 -2.66
CA ILE A 222 -8.29 -0.45 -2.57
C ILE A 222 -7.88 0.45 -1.41
N GLU A 223 -7.35 1.62 -1.75
CA GLU A 223 -6.69 2.55 -0.84
C GLU A 223 -7.15 4.01 -1.03
N CYS A 224 -8.06 4.25 -1.98
CA CYS A 224 -8.58 5.58 -2.32
C CYS A 224 -10.08 5.54 -2.60
N GLN A 225 -10.73 6.71 -2.60
CA GLN A 225 -12.17 6.82 -2.83
C GLN A 225 -12.56 6.37 -4.23
N GLU A 226 -11.75 6.70 -5.24
CA GLU A 226 -12.01 6.35 -6.63
C GLU A 226 -12.03 4.83 -6.84
N GLY A 227 -11.14 4.11 -6.15
CA GLY A 227 -11.12 2.64 -6.16
C GLY A 227 -12.38 2.04 -5.54
N MET A 228 -12.98 2.72 -4.56
CA MET A 228 -14.27 2.33 -3.99
C MET A 228 -15.43 2.60 -4.95
N ASP A 229 -15.44 3.76 -5.58
CA ASP A 229 -16.49 4.17 -6.52
C ASP A 229 -16.51 3.25 -7.75
N ASN A 230 -15.32 2.78 -8.18
CA ASN A 230 -15.14 1.90 -9.34
C ASN A 230 -14.98 0.41 -8.97
N ILE A 231 -15.36 0.00 -7.76
CA ILE A 231 -15.07 -1.35 -7.28
C ILE A 231 -15.65 -2.46 -8.17
N ASP A 232 -16.81 -2.24 -8.81
CA ASP A 232 -17.44 -3.24 -9.67
C ASP A 232 -16.63 -3.54 -10.93
N GLU A 233 -16.07 -2.53 -11.57
CA GLU A 233 -15.24 -2.72 -12.76
C GLU A 233 -13.85 -3.28 -12.40
N ILE A 234 -13.29 -2.87 -11.26
CA ILE A 234 -12.04 -3.39 -10.72
C ILE A 234 -12.20 -4.87 -10.39
N LEU A 235 -13.29 -5.23 -9.71
CA LEU A 235 -13.59 -6.60 -9.30
C LEU A 235 -13.68 -7.54 -10.50
N LYS A 236 -14.24 -7.11 -11.63
CA LYS A 236 -14.36 -7.96 -12.84
C LYS A 236 -13.02 -8.48 -13.35
N ILE A 237 -11.96 -7.67 -13.28
CA ILE A 237 -10.65 -8.00 -13.87
C ILE A 237 -9.55 -8.32 -12.85
N SER A 238 -9.83 -8.18 -11.56
CA SER A 238 -8.89 -8.55 -10.49
C SER A 238 -8.97 -10.04 -10.17
N ASP A 239 -7.89 -10.65 -9.73
CA ASP A 239 -7.85 -12.04 -9.21
C ASP A 239 -8.04 -12.10 -7.69
N GLY A 240 -8.11 -10.94 -7.03
CA GLY A 240 -8.31 -10.77 -5.60
C GLY A 240 -8.35 -9.29 -5.23
N ILE A 241 -8.96 -8.98 -4.09
CA ILE A 241 -9.10 -7.61 -3.57
C ILE A 241 -8.44 -7.54 -2.19
N MET A 242 -7.67 -6.47 -1.97
CA MET A 242 -7.12 -6.14 -0.66
C MET A 242 -7.61 -4.75 -0.23
N LEU A 243 -8.20 -4.64 0.97
CA LEU A 243 -8.57 -3.35 1.55
C LEU A 243 -7.39 -2.76 2.33
N GLY A 244 -6.75 -1.70 1.80
CA GLY A 244 -5.62 -1.04 2.45
C GLY A 244 -6.06 0.13 3.33
N ARG A 245 -6.44 -0.16 4.58
CA ARG A 245 -7.05 0.83 5.50
C ARG A 245 -6.13 2.00 5.87
N GLY A 246 -4.82 1.75 5.93
CA GLY A 246 -3.85 2.74 6.42
C GLY A 246 -3.62 3.89 5.46
N ASP A 247 -3.73 3.65 4.15
CA ASP A 247 -3.75 4.69 3.14
C ASP A 247 -5.17 5.25 2.97
N LEU A 248 -6.19 4.38 2.98
CA LEU A 248 -7.59 4.80 2.84
C LEU A 248 -8.01 5.83 3.89
N LYS A 249 -7.59 5.70 5.15
CA LYS A 249 -7.91 6.67 6.22
C LYS A 249 -7.45 8.11 5.92
N ALA A 250 -6.49 8.27 5.03
CA ALA A 250 -5.99 9.58 4.60
C ALA A 250 -6.75 10.10 3.37
N GLU A 251 -7.42 9.22 2.62
CA GLU A 251 -8.16 9.53 1.39
C GLU A 251 -9.67 9.76 1.61
N VAL A 252 -10.23 9.25 2.72
CA VAL A 252 -11.65 9.40 3.06
C VAL A 252 -11.85 9.94 4.49
N PRO A 253 -13.01 10.54 4.81
CA PRO A 253 -13.34 10.87 6.19
C PRO A 253 -13.23 9.64 7.09
N TYR A 254 -12.70 9.79 8.30
CA TYR A 254 -12.39 8.66 9.20
C TYR A 254 -13.60 7.74 9.49
N TYR A 255 -14.81 8.31 9.55
CA TYR A 255 -16.05 7.56 9.78
C TYR A 255 -16.48 6.69 8.58
N MET A 256 -15.91 6.92 7.39
CA MET A 256 -16.20 6.13 6.19
C MET A 256 -15.49 4.78 6.19
N ILE A 257 -14.40 4.61 6.93
CA ILE A 257 -13.62 3.36 6.95
C ILE A 257 -14.47 2.12 7.29
N PRO A 258 -15.23 2.09 8.41
CA PRO A 258 -16.09 0.93 8.70
C PRO A 258 -17.19 0.73 7.65
N ILE A 259 -17.76 1.81 7.11
CA ILE A 259 -18.82 1.75 6.08
C ILE A 259 -18.28 1.11 4.79
N ILE A 260 -17.09 1.54 4.36
CA ILE A 260 -16.40 1.00 3.19
C ILE A 260 -16.06 -0.48 3.39
N GLN A 261 -15.50 -0.84 4.55
CA GLN A 261 -15.16 -2.22 4.86
C GLN A 261 -16.40 -3.13 4.81
N GLU A 262 -17.50 -2.72 5.45
CA GLU A 262 -18.76 -3.46 5.42
C GLU A 262 -19.32 -3.59 3.99
N GLY A 263 -19.30 -2.50 3.21
CA GLY A 263 -19.72 -2.49 1.82
C GLY A 263 -18.93 -3.46 0.95
N LEU A 264 -17.60 -3.49 1.11
CA LEU A 264 -16.73 -4.45 0.42
C LEU A 264 -17.02 -5.89 0.85
N LEU A 265 -17.14 -6.15 2.15
CA LEU A 265 -17.46 -7.50 2.66
C LEU A 265 -18.76 -8.02 2.03
N LYS A 266 -19.82 -7.20 2.02
CA LYS A 266 -21.10 -7.56 1.40
C LYS A 266 -20.98 -7.82 -0.10
N LYS A 267 -20.23 -6.99 -0.83
CA LYS A 267 -20.00 -7.17 -2.27
C LYS A 267 -19.18 -8.42 -2.58
N MET A 268 -18.16 -8.69 -1.76
CA MET A 268 -17.26 -9.84 -1.92
C MET A 268 -17.91 -11.16 -1.52
N LYS A 269 -18.96 -11.15 -0.67
CA LYS A 269 -19.70 -12.37 -0.30
C LYS A 269 -20.26 -13.15 -1.50
N ASN A 270 -20.61 -12.47 -2.57
CA ASN A 270 -21.14 -13.08 -3.81
C ASN A 270 -20.06 -13.29 -4.88
N SER A 271 -18.79 -13.12 -4.53
CA SER A 271 -17.66 -13.23 -5.45
C SER A 271 -16.79 -14.41 -5.04
N ASP A 272 -16.34 -15.21 -6.02
CA ASP A 272 -15.40 -16.32 -5.79
C ASP A 272 -13.95 -15.85 -5.60
N LYS A 273 -13.72 -14.53 -5.65
CA LYS A 273 -12.40 -13.92 -5.55
C LYS A 273 -12.03 -13.65 -4.10
N PRO A 274 -10.77 -13.88 -3.70
CA PRO A 274 -10.33 -13.63 -2.33
C PRO A 274 -10.40 -12.15 -1.97
N PHE A 275 -10.89 -11.86 -0.77
CA PHE A 275 -10.87 -10.56 -0.12
C PHE A 275 -10.03 -10.59 1.15
N VAL A 276 -9.06 -9.68 1.26
CA VAL A 276 -8.18 -9.56 2.42
C VAL A 276 -8.24 -8.15 3.00
N ILE A 277 -8.31 -8.06 4.33
CA ILE A 277 -8.19 -6.77 5.03
C ILE A 277 -6.74 -6.56 5.45
N ALA A 278 -6.19 -5.40 5.12
CA ALA A 278 -4.80 -5.05 5.37
C ALA A 278 -4.67 -3.80 6.25
N THR A 279 -3.61 -3.78 7.07
CA THR A 279 -3.24 -2.70 8.01
C THR A 279 -4.26 -2.47 9.13
N TYR A 280 -3.80 -2.02 10.30
CA TYR A 280 -4.64 -1.81 11.49
C TYR A 280 -5.40 -3.07 11.95
N VAL A 281 -4.90 -4.27 11.63
CA VAL A 281 -5.56 -5.55 12.00
C VAL A 281 -5.25 -5.88 13.45
N LEU A 282 -3.98 -5.82 13.83
CA LEU A 282 -3.49 -6.03 15.20
C LEU A 282 -2.46 -4.95 15.55
N GLU A 283 -2.85 -3.68 15.42
CA GLU A 283 -1.97 -2.52 15.60
C GLU A 283 -1.30 -2.51 16.97
N SER A 284 -2.02 -2.90 18.02
CA SER A 284 -1.48 -3.02 19.38
C SER A 284 -0.34 -4.04 19.50
N SER A 285 -0.40 -5.13 18.71
CA SER A 285 0.61 -6.20 18.70
C SER A 285 1.94 -5.80 18.07
N LYS A 286 2.04 -4.64 17.40
CA LYS A 286 3.34 -4.04 17.01
C LYS A 286 4.27 -3.81 18.20
N LYS A 287 3.70 -3.62 19.39
CA LYS A 287 4.42 -3.44 20.65
C LYS A 287 4.31 -4.67 21.55
N GLU A 288 4.03 -5.83 20.97
CA GLU A 288 3.90 -7.11 21.67
C GLU A 288 2.83 -7.07 22.78
N LYS A 289 1.73 -6.35 22.52
CA LYS A 289 0.56 -6.26 23.40
C LYS A 289 -0.58 -7.11 22.87
N MET A 290 -1.38 -7.63 23.80
CA MET A 290 -2.64 -8.29 23.46
C MET A 290 -3.59 -7.33 22.71
N PRO A 291 -4.37 -7.85 21.75
CA PRO A 291 -5.34 -7.05 21.01
C PRO A 291 -6.35 -6.38 21.92
N THR A 292 -6.75 -5.17 21.53
CA THR A 292 -7.85 -4.44 22.12
C THR A 292 -9.19 -5.10 21.76
N ILE A 293 -10.23 -4.83 22.56
CA ILE A 293 -11.60 -5.29 22.25
C ILE A 293 -12.05 -4.80 20.87
N GLY A 294 -11.64 -3.59 20.47
CA GLY A 294 -11.93 -3.04 19.14
C GLY A 294 -11.32 -3.88 18.01
N GLU A 295 -10.05 -4.27 18.14
CA GLU A 295 -9.37 -5.14 17.16
C GLU A 295 -10.01 -6.54 17.12
N LEU A 296 -10.36 -7.11 18.27
CA LEU A 296 -11.04 -8.41 18.35
C LEU A 296 -12.41 -8.38 17.66
N ASN A 297 -13.22 -7.35 17.93
CA ASN A 297 -14.54 -7.19 17.31
C ASN A 297 -14.44 -6.99 15.79
N ASP A 298 -13.45 -6.23 15.33
CA ASP A 298 -13.20 -6.01 13.90
C ASP A 298 -12.87 -7.33 13.18
N ILE A 299 -11.95 -8.13 13.73
CA ILE A 299 -11.58 -9.44 13.19
C ILE A 299 -12.78 -10.40 13.22
N TYR A 300 -13.49 -10.49 14.36
CA TYR A 300 -14.65 -11.35 14.51
C TYR A 300 -15.72 -11.05 13.46
N ASN A 301 -16.12 -9.78 13.33
CA ASN A 301 -17.16 -9.36 12.38
C ASN A 301 -16.70 -9.58 10.93
N SER A 302 -15.44 -9.29 10.61
CA SER A 302 -14.90 -9.51 9.27
C SER A 302 -14.92 -11.00 8.88
N ILE A 303 -14.59 -11.91 9.80
CA ILE A 303 -14.68 -13.36 9.57
C ILE A 303 -16.14 -13.79 9.39
N LYS A 304 -17.06 -13.33 10.24
CA LYS A 304 -18.50 -13.66 10.11
C LYS A 304 -19.12 -13.15 8.82
N LEU A 305 -18.59 -12.06 8.27
CA LEU A 305 -19.01 -11.52 6.97
C LEU A 305 -18.26 -12.13 5.77
N GLY A 306 -17.38 -13.12 6.00
CA GLY A 306 -16.77 -13.92 4.93
C GLY A 306 -15.48 -13.37 4.34
N VAL A 307 -14.70 -12.57 5.09
CA VAL A 307 -13.34 -12.20 4.68
C VAL A 307 -12.50 -13.47 4.44
N ASN A 308 -11.64 -13.47 3.42
CA ASN A 308 -10.81 -14.63 3.12
C ASN A 308 -9.45 -14.60 3.83
N GLY A 309 -9.08 -13.49 4.46
CA GLY A 309 -7.89 -13.39 5.29
C GLY A 309 -7.50 -11.98 5.69
N PHE A 310 -6.32 -11.87 6.28
CA PHE A 310 -5.77 -10.61 6.80
C PHE A 310 -4.30 -10.46 6.46
N MET A 311 -3.84 -9.22 6.40
CA MET A 311 -2.43 -8.87 6.22
C MET A 311 -1.86 -8.13 7.42
N LEU A 312 -0.81 -8.72 8.02
CA LEU A 312 0.00 -8.10 9.05
C LEU A 312 1.18 -7.36 8.41
N ALA A 313 1.30 -6.07 8.73
CA ALA A 313 2.29 -5.17 8.15
C ALA A 313 3.43 -4.88 9.13
N GLY A 314 3.35 -3.75 9.84
CA GLY A 314 4.35 -3.40 10.85
C GLY A 314 4.33 -4.32 12.07
N GLU A 315 3.21 -5.01 12.28
CA GLU A 315 2.99 -6.06 13.29
C GLU A 315 4.00 -7.20 13.15
N VAL A 316 4.53 -7.40 11.93
CA VAL A 316 5.50 -8.45 11.60
C VAL A 316 6.81 -7.81 11.16
N GLY A 317 6.79 -6.99 10.11
CA GLY A 317 8.00 -6.50 9.45
C GLY A 317 8.90 -5.58 10.28
N THR A 318 8.36 -4.97 11.34
CA THR A 318 9.10 -4.06 12.23
C THR A 318 9.10 -4.50 13.69
N SER A 319 8.44 -5.60 14.03
CA SER A 319 8.37 -6.14 15.40
C SER A 319 9.69 -6.78 15.81
N ASN A 320 10.00 -6.78 17.12
CA ASN A 320 11.12 -7.54 17.66
C ASN A 320 10.78 -9.02 17.85
N ASN A 321 9.50 -9.34 18.06
CA ASN A 321 8.94 -10.67 17.97
C ASN A 321 7.96 -10.78 16.78
N PRO A 322 8.45 -11.10 15.57
CA PRO A 322 7.62 -11.15 14.36
C PRO A 322 6.50 -12.21 14.37
N SER A 323 6.64 -13.29 15.15
CA SER A 323 5.63 -14.37 15.18
C SER A 323 4.45 -14.07 16.10
N PHE A 324 4.64 -13.23 17.13
CA PHE A 324 3.61 -12.92 18.14
C PHE A 324 2.25 -12.53 17.55
N GLY A 325 2.21 -11.56 16.64
CA GLY A 325 0.96 -11.13 16.00
C GLY A 325 0.37 -12.19 15.06
N VAL A 326 1.21 -13.04 14.47
CA VAL A 326 0.80 -14.13 13.58
C VAL A 326 0.11 -15.24 14.36
N GLU A 327 0.69 -15.64 15.50
CA GLU A 327 0.14 -16.64 16.42
C GLU A 327 -1.24 -16.21 16.93
N ILE A 328 -1.36 -14.96 17.42
CA ILE A 328 -2.65 -14.40 17.86
C ILE A 328 -3.68 -14.45 16.73
N LEU A 329 -3.32 -13.96 15.54
CA LEU A 329 -4.25 -13.92 14.42
C LEU A 329 -4.69 -15.33 13.99
N LYS A 330 -3.78 -16.30 14.01
CA LYS A 330 -4.08 -17.71 13.73
C LYS A 330 -5.11 -18.24 14.73
N ASP A 331 -4.89 -18.05 16.03
CA ASP A 331 -5.81 -18.50 17.08
C ASP A 331 -7.22 -17.89 16.91
N LEU A 332 -7.29 -16.59 16.59
CA LEU A 332 -8.55 -15.90 16.34
C LEU A 332 -9.26 -16.45 15.10
N ILE A 333 -8.53 -16.68 14.01
CA ILE A 333 -9.07 -17.30 12.79
C ILE A 333 -9.64 -18.68 13.11
N GLU A 334 -8.89 -19.54 13.80
CA GLU A 334 -9.34 -20.88 14.18
C GLU A 334 -10.56 -20.86 15.10
N LYS A 335 -10.64 -19.88 16.01
CA LYS A 335 -11.76 -19.76 16.95
C LYS A 335 -13.03 -19.22 16.30
N TYR A 336 -12.92 -18.27 15.37
CA TYR A 336 -14.08 -17.55 14.80
C TYR A 336 -14.65 -18.19 13.53
N THR A 337 -13.85 -19.06 12.88
CA THR A 337 -14.29 -19.87 11.72
C THR A 337 -15.06 -21.12 12.15
N LYS A 338 -14.87 -21.59 13.38
CA LYS A 338 -15.77 -22.56 14.04
C LYS A 338 -17.13 -21.91 14.30
#